data_AF-A0A812GG60-F1
#
_entry.id   AF-A0A812GG60-F1
#
_cell.length_a   1.000
_cell.length_b   1.000
_cell.length_c   1.000
_cell.angle_alpha   90.00
_cell.angle_beta   90.00
_cell.angle_gamma   90.00
#
_symmetry.space_group_name_H-M   'P 1'
#
loop_
_entity.id
_entity.type
_entity.pdbx_description
1 polymer ?
#
loop_
_entity_poly.entity_id
_entity_poly.type
_entity_poly.pdbx_seq_one_letter_code
_entity_poly.pdbx_strand_id
1 'polypeptide(L)'
;MTSFIYPVVVAWTWNYGWLDTIFDVGYMDFAGSGIVHLTGGVSALAGTIVLGPRTGRFVNPEEFEPHNLPLVVLGTFALWFGWYGFNPGSTLGMHTGDTGAMAAQVRALLVSGRRCWCFRAAGFIIDTAVAVIARPV
;
A
#
# COMPACT_ATOMS: atom_id res chain seq x y z
N MET A 1 -11.33 -3.84 -9.67
CA MET A 1 -9.88 -3.71 -9.40
C MET A 1 -9.05 -4.64 -10.27
N THR A 2 -9.19 -5.95 -10.16
CA THR A 2 -8.27 -6.93 -10.75
C THR A 2 -8.33 -7.06 -12.27
N SER A 3 -9.49 -6.90 -12.91
CA SER A 3 -9.62 -7.13 -14.37
C SER A 3 -9.43 -5.90 -15.24
N PHE A 4 -9.55 -4.69 -14.68
CA PHE A 4 -9.53 -3.44 -15.45
C PHE A 4 -8.57 -2.42 -14.84
N ILE A 5 -8.89 -1.91 -13.65
CA ILE A 5 -8.13 -0.82 -13.01
C ILE A 5 -6.65 -1.20 -12.81
N TYR A 6 -6.38 -2.34 -12.16
CA TYR A 6 -5.02 -2.74 -11.83
C TYR A 6 -4.17 -3.07 -13.08
N PRO A 7 -4.64 -3.88 -14.05
CA PRO A 7 -3.91 -4.10 -15.30
C PRO A 7 -3.57 -2.83 -16.07
N VAL A 8 -4.50 -1.85 -16.10
CA VAL A 8 -4.26 -0.56 -16.78
C VAL A 8 -3.17 0.24 -16.07
N VAL A 9 -3.20 0.34 -14.75
CA VAL A 9 -2.16 1.06 -13.97
C VAL A 9 -0.78 0.39 -14.12
N VAL A 10 -0.74 -0.95 -14.11
CA VAL A 10 0.50 -1.71 -14.35
C VAL A 10 1.04 -1.45 -15.77
N ALA A 11 0.18 -1.40 -16.78
CA ALA A 11 0.58 -1.13 -18.17
C ALA A 11 1.16 0.27 -18.37
N TRP A 12 0.77 1.26 -17.55
CA TRP A 12 1.35 2.61 -17.61
C TRP A 12 2.72 2.73 -16.95
N THR A 13 3.09 1.78 -16.09
CA THR A 13 4.26 1.85 -15.21
C THR A 13 5.24 0.72 -15.48
N TRP A 14 5.10 -0.45 -14.83
CA TRP A 14 6.03 -1.58 -14.87
C TRP A 14 6.19 -2.30 -16.23
N ASN A 15 5.40 -1.96 -17.25
CA ASN A 15 5.45 -2.61 -18.57
C ASN A 15 5.91 -1.65 -19.67
N TYR A 16 6.99 -0.90 -19.43
CA TYR A 16 7.48 0.13 -20.36
C TYR A 16 6.38 1.11 -20.78
N GLY A 17 5.53 1.45 -19.82
CA GLY A 17 4.42 2.35 -20.07
C GLY A 17 4.90 3.78 -20.23
N TRP A 18 4.02 4.63 -20.71
CA TRP A 18 4.33 6.02 -21.02
C TRP A 18 4.86 6.83 -19.82
N LEU A 19 4.58 6.42 -18.57
CA LEU A 19 5.09 7.09 -17.36
C LEU A 19 6.60 6.88 -17.16
N ASP A 20 7.19 5.84 -17.75
CA ASP A 20 8.63 5.55 -17.64
C ASP A 20 9.49 6.63 -18.31
N THR A 21 8.92 7.39 -19.25
CA THR A 21 9.64 8.42 -20.03
C THR A 21 9.22 9.85 -19.67
N ILE A 22 8.39 10.02 -18.65
CA ILE A 22 7.81 11.32 -18.34
C ILE A 22 8.83 12.24 -17.65
N PHE A 23 8.89 13.50 -18.09
CA PHE A 23 9.76 14.57 -17.56
C PHE A 23 11.28 14.27 -17.55
N ASP A 24 11.78 13.40 -18.44
CA ASP A 24 13.20 12.98 -18.52
C ASP A 24 13.76 12.34 -17.23
N VAL A 25 12.88 12.03 -16.25
CA VAL A 25 13.24 11.42 -14.96
C VAL A 25 12.63 10.03 -14.77
N GLY A 26 11.50 9.76 -15.43
CA GLY A 26 10.79 8.47 -15.36
C GLY A 26 10.10 8.21 -14.02
N TYR A 27 8.91 7.61 -14.07
CA TYR A 27 8.23 7.14 -12.87
C TYR A 27 8.91 5.87 -12.34
N MET A 28 9.40 5.92 -11.11
CA MET A 28 10.03 4.78 -10.44
C MET A 28 9.21 4.30 -9.25
N ASP A 29 8.84 3.02 -9.27
CA ASP A 29 8.20 2.34 -8.14
C ASP A 29 8.79 0.93 -8.01
N PHE A 30 9.63 0.71 -7.01
CA PHE A 30 10.43 -0.50 -6.91
C PHE A 30 9.59 -1.75 -6.60
N ALA A 31 8.68 -1.65 -5.63
CA ALA A 31 7.87 -2.78 -5.16
C ALA A 31 6.36 -2.47 -5.13
N GLY A 32 5.89 -1.35 -5.70
CA GLY A 32 4.46 -1.10 -5.85
C GLY A 32 3.85 -0.23 -4.75
N SER A 33 4.61 0.70 -4.20
CA SER A 33 4.10 1.73 -3.27
C SER A 33 2.97 2.56 -3.89
N GLY A 34 3.09 2.95 -5.15
CA GLY A 34 2.04 3.59 -5.92
C GLY A 34 1.13 2.56 -6.60
N ILE A 35 1.72 1.61 -7.33
CA ILE A 35 0.99 0.70 -8.21
C ILE A 35 0.05 -0.22 -7.42
N VAL A 36 0.48 -0.73 -6.26
CA VAL A 36 -0.29 -1.65 -5.43
C VAL A 36 -0.99 -0.91 -4.28
N HIS A 37 -0.23 -0.21 -3.44
CA HIS A 37 -0.79 0.35 -2.20
C HIS A 37 -1.62 1.62 -2.43
N LEU A 38 -1.13 2.59 -3.21
CA LEU A 38 -1.90 3.80 -3.50
C LEU A 38 -3.13 3.50 -4.35
N THR A 39 -2.98 2.72 -5.44
CA THR A 39 -4.12 2.30 -6.27
C THR A 39 -5.18 1.58 -5.44
N GLY A 40 -4.76 0.61 -4.60
CA GLY A 40 -5.65 -0.09 -3.68
C GLY A 40 -6.34 0.87 -2.71
N GLY A 41 -5.58 1.76 -2.06
CA GLY A 41 -6.06 2.72 -1.08
C GLY A 41 -7.06 3.73 -1.66
N VAL A 42 -6.75 4.35 -2.80
CA VAL A 42 -7.65 5.29 -3.50
C VAL A 42 -8.91 4.57 -3.95
N SER A 43 -8.78 3.33 -4.41
CA SER A 43 -9.93 2.56 -4.84
C SER A 43 -10.86 2.16 -3.69
N ALA A 44 -10.28 1.81 -2.54
CA ALA A 44 -11.02 1.56 -1.31
C ALA A 44 -11.71 2.84 -0.83
N LEU A 45 -11.01 3.98 -0.87
CA LEU A 45 -11.58 5.29 -0.52
C LEU A 45 -12.76 5.67 -1.43
N ALA A 46 -12.61 5.52 -2.74
CA ALA A 46 -13.72 5.77 -3.67
C ALA A 46 -14.92 4.85 -3.38
N GLY A 47 -14.66 3.57 -3.12
CA GLY A 47 -15.70 2.61 -2.76
C GLY A 47 -16.41 2.96 -1.45
N THR A 48 -15.67 3.37 -0.41
CA THR A 48 -16.27 3.73 0.88
C THR A 48 -17.03 5.06 0.82
N ILE A 49 -16.60 6.02 0.00
CA ILE A 49 -17.35 7.26 -0.24
C ILE A 49 -18.70 6.94 -0.89
N VAL A 50 -18.73 6.06 -1.89
CA VAL A 50 -19.97 5.68 -2.59
C VAL A 50 -20.91 4.87 -1.70
N LEU A 51 -20.38 3.95 -0.87
CA LEU A 51 -21.17 3.12 0.02
C LEU A 51 -21.65 3.86 1.28
N GLY A 52 -20.86 4.83 1.76
CA GLY A 52 -21.12 5.54 3.01
C GLY A 52 -20.75 4.75 4.28
N PRO A 53 -20.91 5.39 5.46
CA PRO A 53 -20.63 4.77 6.75
C PRO A 53 -21.61 3.64 7.09
N ARG A 54 -21.15 2.62 7.82
CA ARG A 54 -22.04 1.66 8.46
C ARG A 54 -22.91 2.37 9.51
N THR A 55 -24.21 2.10 9.52
CA THR A 55 -25.15 2.67 10.50
C THR A 55 -24.65 2.48 11.93
N GLY A 56 -24.66 3.55 12.72
CA GLY A 56 -24.23 3.53 14.12
C GLY A 56 -22.72 3.46 14.33
N ARG A 57 -21.89 3.39 13.28
CA ARG A 57 -20.42 3.23 13.43
C ARG A 57 -19.74 4.42 14.09
N PHE A 58 -20.18 5.63 13.76
CA PHE A 58 -19.52 6.88 14.19
C PHE A 58 -20.29 7.62 15.29
N VAL A 59 -21.17 6.92 16.03
CA VAL A 59 -21.90 7.51 17.17
C VAL A 59 -20.94 7.82 18.32
N ASN A 60 -20.00 6.92 18.59
CA ASN A 60 -18.86 7.12 19.49
C ASN A 60 -17.56 6.92 18.67
N PRO A 61 -17.00 7.97 18.05
CA PRO A 61 -15.89 7.83 17.12
C PRO A 61 -14.59 7.31 17.76
N GLU A 62 -14.45 7.44 19.09
CA GLU A 62 -13.29 6.94 19.84
C GLU A 62 -13.36 5.43 20.15
N GLU A 63 -14.52 4.79 19.97
CA GLU A 63 -14.75 3.40 20.30
C GLU A 63 -14.39 2.48 19.12
N PHE A 64 -13.09 2.30 18.89
CA PHE A 64 -12.57 1.38 17.87
C PHE A 64 -12.11 0.06 18.52
N GLU A 65 -13.07 -0.79 18.87
CA GLU A 65 -12.76 -2.09 19.46
C GLU A 65 -12.49 -3.15 18.36
N PRO A 66 -11.33 -3.83 18.37
CA PRO A 66 -11.05 -4.91 17.43
C PRO A 66 -11.86 -6.16 17.79
N HIS A 67 -12.52 -6.75 16.80
CA HIS A 67 -13.32 -7.96 17.00
C HIS A 67 -12.52 -9.19 17.47
N ASN A 68 -11.22 -9.25 17.14
CA ASN A 68 -10.31 -10.31 17.57
C ASN A 68 -8.85 -9.83 17.49
N LEU A 69 -8.27 -9.44 18.63
CA LEU A 69 -6.90 -8.95 18.67
C LEU A 69 -5.84 -10.00 18.27
N PRO A 70 -5.91 -11.26 18.73
CA PRO A 70 -5.00 -12.31 18.27
C PRO A 70 -4.95 -12.47 16.73
N LEU A 71 -6.11 -12.42 16.07
CA LEU A 71 -6.18 -12.54 14.61
C LEU A 71 -5.54 -11.32 13.90
N VAL A 72 -5.70 -10.12 14.45
CA VAL A 72 -5.03 -8.91 13.94
C VAL A 72 -3.51 -9.05 14.04
N VAL A 73 -3.00 -9.54 15.17
CA VAL A 73 -1.56 -9.79 15.36
C VAL A 73 -1.06 -10.86 14.39
N LEU A 74 -1.78 -11.98 14.25
CA LEU A 74 -1.42 -13.04 13.32
C LEU A 74 -1.42 -12.56 11.87
N GLY A 75 -2.44 -11.80 11.46
CA GLY A 75 -2.51 -11.20 10.13
C GLY A 75 -1.38 -10.21 9.88
N THR A 76 -1.06 -9.38 10.87
CA THR A 76 0.07 -8.43 10.80
C THR A 76 1.40 -9.17 10.66
N PHE A 77 1.59 -10.27 11.41
CA PHE A 77 2.79 -11.10 11.29
C PHE A 77 2.89 -11.75 9.92
N ALA A 78 1.78 -12.28 9.38
CA ALA A 78 1.74 -12.86 8.04
C ALA A 78 2.06 -11.82 6.95
N LEU A 79 1.53 -10.59 7.06
CA LEU A 79 1.83 -9.49 6.15
C LEU A 79 3.29 -9.07 6.24
N TRP A 80 3.83 -8.92 7.45
CA TRP A 80 5.24 -8.57 7.67
C TRP A 80 6.18 -9.65 7.12
N PHE A 81 5.86 -10.93 7.37
CA PHE A 81 6.61 -12.05 6.82
C PHE A 81 6.56 -12.07 5.28
N GLY A 82 5.36 -11.92 4.69
CA GLY A 82 5.18 -11.84 3.24
C GLY A 82 5.95 -10.68 2.61
N TRP A 83 6.12 -9.58 3.33
CA TRP A 83 6.87 -8.41 2.87
C TRP A 83 8.35 -8.71 2.59
N TYR A 84 8.93 -9.73 3.25
CA TYR A 84 10.29 -10.22 2.95
C TYR A 84 10.39 -11.00 1.64
N GLY A 85 9.28 -11.44 1.06
CA GLY A 85 9.24 -11.95 -0.31
C GLY A 85 8.94 -10.83 -1.30
N PHE A 86 7.97 -9.98 -0.98
CA PHE A 86 7.45 -8.96 -1.87
C PHE A 86 8.50 -7.90 -2.26
N ASN A 87 9.17 -7.29 -1.28
CA ASN A 87 10.11 -6.21 -1.58
C ASN A 87 11.42 -6.73 -2.20
N PRO A 88 12.23 -7.60 -1.57
CA PRO A 88 13.47 -8.04 -2.19
C PRO A 88 13.23 -8.94 -3.41
N GLY A 89 12.10 -9.64 -3.51
CA GLY A 89 11.72 -10.37 -4.73
C GLY A 89 11.45 -9.46 -5.94
N SER A 90 11.18 -8.17 -5.72
CA SER A 90 11.03 -7.18 -6.79
C SER A 90 12.35 -6.85 -7.49
N THR A 91 13.50 -7.39 -7.05
CA THR A 91 14.74 -7.36 -7.85
C THR A 91 14.68 -8.30 -9.07
N LEU A 92 13.68 -9.19 -9.16
CA LEU A 92 13.47 -10.16 -10.23
C LEU A 92 14.61 -11.18 -10.44
N GLY A 93 15.57 -11.21 -9.51
CA GLY A 93 16.71 -12.12 -9.55
C GLY A 93 17.78 -11.75 -8.53
N MET A 94 18.62 -12.74 -8.20
CA MET A 94 19.81 -12.60 -7.33
C MET A 94 20.97 -13.39 -7.95
N HIS A 95 21.14 -13.26 -9.27
CA HIS A 95 22.12 -14.01 -10.05
C HIS A 95 23.53 -13.41 -10.00
N THR A 96 23.65 -12.14 -9.58
CA THR A 96 24.91 -11.39 -9.51
C THR A 96 25.11 -10.78 -8.12
N GLY A 97 26.36 -10.41 -7.80
CA GLY A 97 26.68 -9.74 -6.53
C GLY A 97 25.89 -8.44 -6.32
N ASP A 98 25.68 -7.67 -7.39
CA ASP A 98 24.96 -6.39 -7.33
C ASP A 98 23.46 -6.58 -7.07
N THR A 99 22.82 -7.53 -7.76
CA THR A 99 21.39 -7.85 -7.54
C THR A 99 21.15 -8.46 -6.16
N GLY A 100 22.12 -9.26 -5.67
CA GLY A 100 22.12 -9.77 -4.29
C GLY A 100 22.26 -8.67 -3.23
N ALA A 101 23.15 -7.70 -3.46
CA ALA A 101 23.35 -6.56 -2.58
C ALA A 101 22.10 -5.66 -2.52
N MET A 102 21.45 -5.39 -3.66
CA MET A 102 20.20 -4.64 -3.72
C MET A 102 19.08 -5.30 -2.89
N ALA A 103 18.87 -6.61 -3.07
CA ALA A 103 17.89 -7.35 -2.28
C ALA A 103 18.21 -7.33 -0.77
N ALA A 104 19.50 -7.40 -0.39
CA ALA A 104 19.92 -7.31 1.00
C ALA A 104 19.69 -5.91 1.59
N GLN A 105 19.94 -4.84 0.84
CA GLN A 105 19.69 -3.46 1.25
C GLN A 105 18.20 -3.20 1.47
N VAL A 106 17.34 -3.63 0.53
CA VAL A 106 15.88 -3.50 0.65
C VAL A 106 15.34 -4.27 1.86
N ARG A 107 15.88 -5.46 2.15
CA ARG A 107 15.58 -6.21 3.38
C ARG A 107 16.02 -5.44 4.63
N ALA A 108 17.21 -4.84 4.64
CA ALA A 108 17.69 -4.09 5.80
C ALA A 108 16.80 -2.88 6.11
N LEU A 109 16.26 -2.22 5.08
CA LEU A 109 15.33 -1.10 5.25
C LEU A 109 14.01 -1.52 5.91
N LEU A 110 13.47 -2.71 5.58
CA LEU A 110 12.28 -3.29 6.23
C LEU A 110 12.45 -3.51 7.74
N VAL A 111 13.67 -3.81 8.20
CA VAL A 111 13.99 -4.04 9.62
C VAL A 111 14.34 -2.73 10.34
N SER A 112 14.91 -1.76 9.62
CA SER A 112 15.46 -0.54 10.21
C SER A 112 14.42 0.44 10.80
N GLY A 113 13.12 0.19 10.63
CA GLY A 113 12.04 0.93 11.32
C GLY A 113 12.03 2.44 11.07
N ARG A 114 12.81 2.97 10.12
CA ARG A 114 12.85 4.39 9.79
C ARG A 114 11.55 4.75 9.09
N ARG A 115 10.58 5.23 9.89
CA ARG A 115 9.31 5.89 9.53
C ARG A 115 9.10 5.94 8.02
N CYS A 116 8.70 4.80 7.44
CA CYS A 116 8.49 4.73 6.02
C CYS A 116 7.26 5.58 5.70
N TRP A 117 7.35 6.31 4.58
CA TRP A 117 6.26 7.13 4.04
C TRP A 117 4.92 6.37 3.98
N CYS A 118 4.96 5.05 3.84
CA CYS A 118 3.81 4.15 3.81
C CYS A 118 2.90 4.26 5.05
N PHE A 119 3.44 4.41 6.27
CA PHE A 119 2.61 4.54 7.47
C PHE A 119 1.96 5.93 7.58
N ARG A 120 2.64 6.98 7.11
CA ARG A 120 2.09 8.34 7.14
C ARG A 120 1.07 8.59 6.03
N ALA A 121 1.29 7.99 4.86
CA ALA A 121 0.32 7.98 3.76
C ALA A 121 -0.91 7.14 4.09
N ALA A 122 -0.75 5.96 4.72
CA ALA A 122 -1.87 5.17 5.22
C ALA A 122 -2.66 5.93 6.30
N GLY A 123 -1.97 6.59 7.24
CA GLY A 123 -2.60 7.48 8.22
C GLY A 123 -3.39 8.61 7.55
N PHE A 124 -2.81 9.31 6.57
CA PHE A 124 -3.52 10.35 5.82
C PHE A 124 -4.75 9.83 5.07
N ILE A 125 -4.68 8.66 4.43
CA ILE A 125 -5.82 8.07 3.72
C ILE A 125 -6.92 7.67 4.71
N ILE A 126 -6.56 7.08 5.85
CA ILE A 126 -7.50 6.70 6.91
C ILE A 126 -8.14 7.94 7.52
N ASP A 127 -7.34 8.94 7.88
CA ASP A 127 -7.81 10.19 8.47
C ASP A 127 -8.71 10.96 7.49
N THR A 128 -8.36 10.96 6.20
CA THR A 128 -9.20 11.57 5.15
C THR A 128 -10.48 10.77 4.94
N ALA A 129 -10.42 9.44 4.94
CA ALA A 129 -11.61 8.59 4.85
C ALA A 129 -12.55 8.84 6.03
N VAL A 130 -12.02 8.87 7.26
CA VAL A 130 -12.79 9.17 8.47
C VAL A 130 -13.36 10.59 8.40
N ALA A 131 -12.57 11.59 8.00
CA ALA A 131 -13.03 12.97 7.90
C ALA A 131 -14.10 13.21 6.80
N VAL A 132 -14.11 12.40 5.75
CA VAL A 132 -15.13 12.45 4.69
C VAL A 132 -16.39 11.68 5.10
N ILE A 133 -16.23 10.52 5.74
CA ILE A 133 -17.32 9.60 6.05
C ILE A 133 -18.04 9.97 7.36
N ALA A 134 -17.34 10.56 8.33
CA ALA A 134 -17.91 10.96 9.62
C ALA A 134 -18.58 12.34 9.61
N ARG A 135 -18.77 12.95 8.43
CA ARG A 135 -19.50 14.22 8.34
C ARG A 135 -20.97 13.97 8.71
N PRO A 136 -21.53 14.75 9.66
CA PRO A 136 -22.96 14.71 9.90
C PRO A 136 -23.65 15.20 8.62
N VAL A 137 -24.61 14.40 8.15
CA VAL A 137 -25.62 14.85 7.19
C VAL A 137 -26.65 15.68 7.95
#